data_AF-X6G7H3-F1
#
_entry.id   AF-X6G7H3-F1
#
_cell.length_a   1.000
_cell.length_b   1.000
_cell.length_c   1.000
_cell.angle_alpha   90.00
_cell.angle_beta   90.00
_cell.angle_gamma   90.00
#
_symmetry.space_group_name_H-M   'P 1'
#
loop_
_entity.id
_entity.type
_entity.pdbx_description
1 polymer ?
#
loop_
_entity_poly.entity_id
_entity_poly.type
_entity_poly.pdbx_seq_one_letter_code
_entity_poly.pdbx_strand_id
1 'polypeptide(L)'
;MVVVLAAGQALAAGIDLTKPYGDKYGCINRNGQEVAADRMLLLTDEALVTAASACTFTDKQAQADGSLVVTATCEAEGEEGQEPTKFTIKRSAKNAKKLTVADDDGNVMGEVARCK
;
A
#
# COMPACT_ATOMS: atom_id res chain seq x y z
N MET A 1 47.70 -11.06 0.74
CA MET A 1 46.36 -11.49 1.18
C MET A 1 45.34 -10.60 0.51
N VAL A 2 44.55 -11.15 -0.41
CA VAL A 2 43.45 -10.42 -1.07
C VAL A 2 42.25 -10.47 -0.13
N VAL A 3 41.88 -9.34 0.46
CA VAL A 3 40.66 -9.22 1.25
C VAL A 3 39.51 -9.05 0.26
N VAL A 4 38.77 -10.13 0.02
CA VAL A 4 37.49 -10.07 -0.72
C VAL A 4 36.46 -9.53 0.26
N LEU A 5 36.07 -8.25 0.11
CA LEU A 5 34.90 -7.71 0.78
C LEU A 5 33.66 -8.37 0.16
N ALA A 6 33.08 -9.35 0.85
CA ALA A 6 31.74 -9.83 0.54
C ALA A 6 30.74 -8.70 0.88
N ALA A 7 30.41 -7.89 -0.12
CA ALA A 7 29.26 -6.99 -0.04
C ALA A 7 28.00 -7.88 0.01
N GLY A 8 27.53 -8.19 1.22
CA GLY A 8 26.24 -8.83 1.43
C GLY A 8 25.18 -7.90 0.88
N GLN A 9 24.58 -8.27 -0.25
CA GLN A 9 23.39 -7.60 -0.76
C GLN A 9 22.28 -7.85 0.26
N ALA A 10 22.03 -6.88 1.13
CA ALA A 10 20.86 -6.91 1.99
C ALA A 10 19.64 -6.79 1.07
N LEU A 11 19.04 -7.93 0.72
CA LEU A 11 17.74 -7.94 0.06
C LEU A 11 16.77 -7.21 0.98
N ALA A 12 16.19 -6.13 0.48
CA ALA A 12 15.21 -5.39 1.24
C ALA A 12 14.02 -6.30 1.55
N ALA A 13 13.67 -6.43 2.83
CA ALA A 13 12.56 -7.27 3.24
C ALA A 13 11.27 -6.75 2.60
N GLY A 14 10.66 -7.60 1.78
CA GLY A 14 9.42 -7.32 1.07
C GLY A 14 8.27 -6.92 1.98
N ILE A 15 7.17 -6.51 1.36
CA ILE A 15 5.97 -6.07 2.07
C ILE A 15 5.03 -7.25 2.28
N ASP A 16 4.68 -7.48 3.54
CA ASP A 16 3.69 -8.46 3.97
C ASP A 16 2.37 -7.76 4.31
N LEU A 17 1.33 -8.09 3.54
CA LEU A 17 -0.03 -7.56 3.69
C LEU A 17 -1.01 -8.55 4.33
N THR A 18 -0.53 -9.67 4.90
CA THR A 18 -1.38 -10.64 5.63
C THR A 18 -2.16 -10.03 6.80
N LYS A 19 -1.80 -8.81 7.21
CA LYS A 19 -2.57 -7.98 8.13
C LYS A 19 -2.89 -6.65 7.46
N PRO A 20 -4.09 -6.09 7.70
CA PRO A 20 -4.45 -4.80 7.16
C PRO A 20 -3.60 -3.69 7.79
N TYR A 21 -3.29 -2.70 6.97
CA TYR A 21 -2.65 -1.44 7.35
C TYR A 21 -3.61 -0.30 7.06
N GLY A 22 -3.69 0.68 7.93
CA GLY A 22 -4.50 1.85 7.67
C GLY A 22 -3.99 3.09 8.41
N ASP A 23 -4.54 4.23 8.04
CA ASP A 23 -4.51 5.38 8.93
C ASP A 23 -5.49 5.17 10.10
N LYS A 24 -5.68 6.21 10.93
CA LYS A 24 -6.60 6.14 12.07
C LYS A 24 -8.02 5.70 11.64
N TYR A 25 -8.54 6.24 10.54
CA TYR A 25 -9.91 6.01 10.11
C TYR A 25 -10.03 4.73 9.28
N GLY A 26 -9.06 4.44 8.41
CA GLY A 26 -8.99 3.18 7.68
C GLY A 26 -8.99 1.97 8.62
N CYS A 27 -8.23 2.02 9.72
CA CYS A 27 -8.24 0.93 10.69
C CYS A 27 -9.55 0.83 11.49
N ILE A 28 -10.27 1.93 11.73
CA ILE A 28 -11.60 1.89 12.38
C ILE A 28 -12.62 1.29 11.41
N ASN A 29 -12.54 1.64 10.12
CA ASN A 29 -13.50 1.24 9.11
C ASN A 29 -13.20 -0.11 8.44
N ARG A 30 -12.12 -0.80 8.84
CA ARG A 30 -11.69 -2.07 8.23
C ARG A 30 -12.73 -3.19 8.20
N ASN A 31 -13.74 -3.11 9.06
CA ASN A 31 -14.83 -4.08 9.16
C ASN A 31 -16.13 -3.56 8.51
N GLY A 32 -16.06 -2.53 7.65
CA GLY A 32 -17.24 -1.90 7.04
C GLY A 32 -17.96 -0.92 7.96
N GLN A 33 -17.25 -0.30 8.92
CA GLN A 33 -17.82 0.81 9.69
C GLN A 33 -17.73 2.10 8.84
N GLU A 34 -18.63 3.06 9.06
CA GLU A 34 -18.71 4.31 8.26
C GLU A 34 -18.28 5.54 9.09
N VAL A 35 -17.23 5.40 9.92
CA VAL A 35 -16.77 6.49 10.78
C VAL A 35 -15.80 7.39 10.03
N ALA A 36 -16.23 8.62 9.74
CA ALA A 36 -15.39 9.64 9.07
C ALA A 36 -14.78 9.14 7.76
N ALA A 37 -15.64 8.57 6.90
CA ALA A 37 -15.26 7.99 5.61
C ALA A 37 -14.50 8.99 4.72
N ASP A 38 -14.71 10.30 4.87
CA ASP A 38 -14.07 11.36 4.06
C ASP A 38 -12.53 11.38 4.12
N ARG A 39 -11.92 10.70 5.10
CA ARG A 39 -10.45 10.70 5.31
C ARG A 39 -9.94 9.33 5.77
N MET A 40 -10.27 8.28 5.02
CA MET A 40 -9.71 6.96 5.28
C MET A 40 -8.74 6.49 4.21
N LEU A 41 -7.71 5.79 4.65
CA LEU A 41 -6.81 5.00 3.81
C LEU A 41 -6.63 3.64 4.48
N LEU A 42 -7.10 2.59 3.81
CA LEU A 42 -7.00 1.20 4.25
C LEU A 42 -6.37 0.36 3.15
N LEU A 43 -5.27 -0.29 3.47
CA LEU A 43 -4.54 -1.22 2.64
C LEU A 43 -4.70 -2.63 3.23
N THR A 44 -5.35 -3.52 2.49
CA THR A 44 -5.41 -4.95 2.82
C THR A 44 -4.50 -5.73 1.87
N ASP A 45 -4.49 -7.05 1.97
CA ASP A 45 -3.89 -7.87 0.93
C ASP A 45 -4.71 -7.85 -0.36
N GLU A 46 -5.99 -7.52 -0.37
CA GLU A 46 -6.83 -7.62 -1.56
C GLU A 46 -7.20 -6.26 -2.17
N ALA A 47 -7.11 -5.18 -1.39
CA ALA A 47 -7.62 -3.89 -1.83
C ALA A 47 -6.90 -2.69 -1.21
N LEU A 48 -7.03 -1.57 -1.89
CA LEU A 48 -6.80 -0.23 -1.37
C LEU A 48 -8.14 0.50 -1.31
N VAL A 49 -8.60 0.82 -0.10
CA VAL A 49 -9.88 1.51 0.12
C VAL A 49 -9.59 2.92 0.62
N THR A 50 -10.20 3.89 -0.05
CA THR A 50 -10.16 5.30 0.31
C THR A 50 -11.56 5.82 0.59
N ALA A 51 -11.66 7.10 0.94
CA ALA A 51 -12.94 7.82 1.01
C ALA A 51 -13.71 7.85 -0.32
N ALA A 52 -12.99 7.88 -1.44
CA ALA A 52 -13.54 8.18 -2.76
C ALA A 52 -13.66 6.94 -3.65
N SER A 53 -12.92 5.88 -3.34
CA SER A 53 -12.83 4.69 -4.18
C SER A 53 -12.44 3.44 -3.41
N ALA A 54 -12.89 2.30 -3.93
CA ALA A 54 -12.41 0.98 -3.55
C ALA A 54 -11.65 0.37 -4.74
N CYS A 55 -10.36 0.11 -4.56
CA CYS A 55 -9.50 -0.45 -5.59
C CYS A 55 -9.15 -1.90 -5.26
N THR A 56 -9.67 -2.84 -6.04
CA THR A 56 -9.39 -4.28 -5.88
C THR A 56 -8.14 -4.67 -6.64
N PHE A 57 -7.20 -5.34 -5.98
CA PHE A 57 -5.94 -5.75 -6.58
C PHE A 57 -6.13 -6.92 -7.54
N THR A 58 -5.61 -6.76 -8.75
CA THR A 58 -5.62 -7.77 -9.82
C THR A 58 -4.24 -8.41 -10.01
N ASP A 59 -3.17 -7.70 -9.63
CA ASP A 59 -1.80 -8.20 -9.69
C ASP A 59 -0.91 -7.59 -8.60
N LYS A 60 0.12 -8.32 -8.18
CA LYS A 60 1.10 -7.90 -7.16
C LYS A 60 2.50 -8.29 -7.57
N GLN A 61 3.40 -7.31 -7.65
CA GLN A 61 4.79 -7.49 -8.06
C GLN A 61 5.74 -6.95 -6.98
N ALA A 62 6.36 -7.88 -6.26
CA ALA A 62 7.44 -7.54 -5.35
C ALA A 62 8.66 -7.06 -6.15
N GLN A 63 9.26 -5.95 -5.70
CA GLN A 63 10.40 -5.33 -6.36
C GLN A 63 11.70 -5.66 -5.60
N ALA A 64 12.83 -5.57 -6.31
CA ALA A 64 14.15 -5.82 -5.73
C ALA A 64 14.52 -4.84 -4.60
N ASP A 65 13.93 -3.64 -4.59
CA ASP A 65 14.09 -2.63 -3.53
C ASP A 65 13.20 -2.91 -2.30
N GLY A 66 12.49 -4.04 -2.28
CA GLY A 66 11.58 -4.45 -1.20
C GLY A 66 10.23 -3.73 -1.23
N SER A 67 9.98 -2.88 -2.22
CA SER A 67 8.65 -2.32 -2.47
C SER A 67 7.71 -3.35 -3.09
N LEU A 68 6.42 -3.04 -3.06
CA LEU A 68 5.38 -3.81 -3.69
C LEU A 68 4.63 -2.90 -4.66
N VAL A 69 4.64 -3.24 -5.94
CA VAL A 69 3.77 -2.61 -6.93
C VAL A 69 2.53 -3.47 -7.07
N VAL A 70 1.35 -2.87 -6.96
CA VAL A 70 0.07 -3.56 -7.17
C VAL A 70 -0.65 -2.92 -8.34
N THR A 71 -1.26 -3.75 -9.17
CA THR A 71 -2.23 -3.29 -10.18
C THR A 71 -3.61 -3.51 -9.59
N ALA A 72 -4.49 -2.53 -9.74
CA ALA A 72 -5.82 -2.55 -9.16
C ALA A 72 -6.88 -2.03 -10.14
N THR A 73 -8.10 -2.47 -9.94
CA THR A 73 -9.29 -1.96 -10.62
C THR A 73 -10.09 -1.17 -9.59
N CYS A 74 -10.28 0.13 -9.84
CA CYS A 74 -10.93 1.03 -8.89
C CYS A 74 -12.40 1.27 -9.24
N GLU A 75 -13.27 1.21 -8.25
CA GLU A 75 -14.66 1.65 -8.31
C GLU A 75 -14.74 3.00 -7.62
N ALA A 76 -15.00 4.05 -8.38
CA ALA A 76 -15.29 5.39 -7.88
C ALA A 76 -16.77 5.70 -8.12
N GLU A 77 -17.41 6.37 -7.16
CA GLU A 77 -18.82 6.74 -7.27
C GLU A 77 -19.04 7.64 -8.50
N GLY A 78 -19.80 7.13 -9.49
CA GLY A 78 -20.22 7.90 -10.66
C GLY A 78 -19.32 7.83 -11.90
N GLU A 79 -18.31 6.95 -11.93
CA GLU A 79 -17.48 6.73 -13.13
C GLU A 79 -17.92 5.50 -13.94
N GLU A 80 -18.07 5.67 -15.26
CA GLU A 80 -18.33 4.58 -16.21
C GLU A 80 -17.02 4.10 -16.84
N GLY A 81 -16.52 2.96 -16.36
CA GLY A 81 -15.29 2.35 -16.84
C GLY A 81 -14.22 2.25 -15.74
N GLN A 82 -13.44 1.17 -15.78
CA GLN A 82 -12.38 0.95 -14.81
C GLN A 82 -11.07 0.70 -15.56
N GLU A 83 -10.19 1.68 -15.56
CA GLU A 83 -8.83 1.48 -16.05
C GLU A 83 -7.96 0.87 -14.94
N PRO A 84 -7.09 -0.10 -15.26
CA PRO A 84 -6.13 -0.62 -14.31
C PRO A 84 -5.22 0.51 -13.80
N THR A 85 -5.22 0.73 -12.50
CA THR A 85 -4.38 1.73 -11.82
C THR A 85 -3.28 1.02 -11.05
N LYS A 86 -2.06 1.56 -11.09
CA LYS A 86 -0.95 1.03 -10.28
C LYS A 86 -0.77 1.82 -9.01
N PHE A 87 -0.41 1.11 -7.94
CA PHE A 87 0.02 1.72 -6.70
C PHE A 87 1.37 1.15 -6.28
N THR A 88 2.21 2.02 -5.73
CA THR A 88 3.48 1.62 -5.15
C THR A 88 3.39 1.69 -3.64
N ILE A 89 3.61 0.55 -2.98
CA ILE A 89 3.65 0.43 -1.53
C ILE A 89 5.12 0.28 -1.13
N LYS A 90 5.57 1.12 -0.20
CA LYS A 90 6.96 1.16 0.28
C LYS A 90 7.00 1.25 1.80
N ARG A 91 8.09 0.82 2.42
CA ARG A 91 8.35 1.18 3.83
C ARG A 91 8.55 2.68 3.92
N SER A 92 7.93 3.31 4.91
CA SER A 92 8.10 4.75 5.10
C SER A 92 9.55 5.08 5.45
N ALA A 93 10.12 6.05 4.74
CA ALA A 93 11.43 6.62 5.05
C ALA A 93 11.45 7.33 6.41
N LYS A 94 10.29 7.77 6.90
CA LYS A 94 10.13 8.44 8.21
C LYS A 94 9.97 7.42 9.34
N ASN A 95 9.36 6.27 9.07
CA ASN A 95 9.10 5.24 10.07
C ASN A 95 9.02 3.84 9.44
N ALA A 96 10.06 3.01 9.64
CA ALA A 96 10.16 1.68 9.05
C ALA A 96 9.05 0.68 9.47
N LYS A 97 8.24 1.00 10.50
CA LYS A 97 7.05 0.22 10.91
C LYS A 97 5.78 0.59 10.15
N LYS A 98 5.82 1.68 9.37
CA LYS A 98 4.71 2.16 8.55
C LYS A 98 5.00 1.87 7.07
N LEU A 99 3.92 1.82 6.31
CA LEU A 99 3.97 1.78 4.86
C LEU A 99 3.52 3.13 4.31
N THR A 100 4.02 3.46 3.14
CA THR A 100 3.59 4.60 2.33
C THR A 100 2.95 4.04 1.07
N VAL A 101 1.77 4.56 0.73
CA VAL A 101 1.07 4.23 -0.52
C VAL A 101 1.18 5.43 -1.44
N ALA A 102 1.61 5.19 -2.68
CA ALA A 102 1.67 6.19 -3.73
C ALA A 102 0.92 5.70 -4.98
N ASP A 103 0.32 6.64 -5.71
CA ASP A 103 -0.32 6.38 -7.00
C ASP A 103 0.72 6.17 -8.13
N ASP A 104 0.25 5.96 -9.36
CA ASP A 104 1.10 5.70 -10.54
C ASP A 104 1.98 6.90 -10.92
N ASP A 105 1.54 8.13 -10.59
CA ASP A 105 2.31 9.37 -10.74
C ASP A 105 3.37 9.55 -9.63
N GLY A 106 3.36 8.67 -8.61
CA GLY A 106 4.27 8.73 -7.47
C GLY A 106 3.83 9.71 -6.37
N ASN A 107 2.61 10.26 -6.45
CA ASN A 107 2.07 11.10 -5.38
C ASN A 107 1.74 10.22 -4.17
N VAL A 108 2.23 10.64 -3.01
CA VAL A 108 1.98 9.92 -1.76
C VAL A 108 0.56 10.19 -1.28
N MET A 109 -0.28 9.15 -1.30
CA MET A 109 -1.64 9.17 -0.77
C MET A 109 -1.65 9.22 0.76
N GLY A 110 -0.69 8.57 1.41
CA GLY A 110 -0.55 8.62 2.87
C GLY A 110 0.41 7.59 3.48
N GLU A 111 0.59 7.70 4.80
CA GLU A 111 1.31 6.73 5.62
C GLU A 111 0.34 5.90 6.46
N VAL A 112 0.42 4.57 6.34
CA VAL A 112 -0.44 3.62 7.04
C VAL A 112 0.36 2.78 8.03
N ALA A 113 -0.27 2.42 9.15
CA ALA A 113 0.30 1.53 10.16
C ALA A 113 -0.52 0.25 10.24
N ARG A 114 0.09 -0.86 10.69
CA ARG A 114 -0.64 -2.11 10.87
C ARG A 114 -1.81 -1.89 11.83
N CYS A 115 -3.01 -2.26 11.42
CA CYS A 115 -4.18 -2.16 12.27
C CYS A 115 -4.06 -3.17 13.44
N LYS A 116 -4.65 -2.82 14.59
CA LYS A 116 -4.56 -3.60 15.84
C LYS A 116 -5.56 -4.73 15.92
#